data_AF-A0A954E1Y9-F1
#
_entry.id   AF-A0A954E1Y9-F1
#
_cell.length_a   1.000
_cell.length_b   1.000
_cell.length_c   1.000
_cell.angle_alpha   90.00
_cell.angle_beta   90.00
_cell.angle_gamma   90.00
#
_symmetry.space_group_name_H-M   'P 1'
#
loop_
_entity.id
_entity.type
_entity.pdbx_description
1 polymer ?
#
loop_
_entity_poly.entity_id
_entity_poly.type
_entity_poly.pdbx_seq_one_letter_code
_entity_poly.pdbx_strand_id
1 'polypeptide(L)'
;MRTSVTCKPRRLPILALAGLLTFWSASAVPQRASTHPAASVQDDDDEGPVCKKCRSEGREPCPEHEKHECALEESVLFCSEVADCATCGGTGYVDCPFCDNDSVQSGLEKRRADIVRRGEKNAWLEKELGKKVRYAESEHFIVIWEMKDMKVDKVRKSPHEMLHLTIERMERLFDLYLEKLGAREGDFAEKALVAIWWWPMDQEDASARLCGSTSSVGVKLYGGKPRYSTCGAKQNFKDDEALHQSLVHNVAHLLLSHQRPSYWIGNDRKGWADAGVAHWFEYELSGTCRNYCYEEQNTKRDFKGGKFKVGVRKLVALGKQASMSSVMQKQTTELTPDEHALAFSYVDYLMQKDGKALNKLLIQLRERRETRDALQDTFGISILEFEELWKAWVLETYPTR
;
A
#
# COMPACT_ATOMS: atom_id res chain seq x y z
N MET A 1 -55.94 37.17 -20.39
CA MET A 1 -55.35 38.23 -19.53
C MET A 1 -55.00 37.61 -18.19
N ARG A 2 -53.71 37.31 -17.96
CA ARG A 2 -53.21 36.63 -16.76
C ARG A 2 -52.56 37.66 -15.84
N THR A 3 -53.03 37.72 -14.60
CA THR A 3 -52.51 38.55 -13.51
C THR A 3 -51.23 37.91 -12.94
N SER A 4 -50.16 38.69 -12.88
CA SER A 4 -48.87 38.30 -12.33
C SER A 4 -48.82 38.46 -10.81
N VAL A 5 -48.48 37.38 -10.10
CA VAL A 5 -48.19 37.38 -8.66
C VAL A 5 -46.73 37.78 -8.45
N THR A 6 -46.51 38.86 -7.69
CA THR A 6 -45.18 39.32 -7.27
C THR A 6 -44.77 38.65 -5.96
N CYS A 7 -43.62 37.99 -5.97
CA CYS A 7 -43.03 37.34 -4.79
C CYS A 7 -42.05 38.32 -4.11
N LYS A 8 -42.27 38.67 -2.83
CA LYS A 8 -41.33 39.43 -2.00
C LYS A 8 -40.34 38.49 -1.30
N PRO A 9 -39.04 38.82 -1.19
CA PRO A 9 -38.09 38.02 -0.41
C PRO A 9 -38.22 38.33 1.09
N ARG A 10 -38.33 37.29 1.91
CA ARG A 10 -38.19 37.36 3.37
C ARG A 10 -36.70 37.41 3.71
N ARG A 11 -36.26 38.45 4.43
CA ARG A 11 -34.96 38.51 5.11
C ARG A 11 -35.03 37.72 6.41
N LEU A 12 -34.08 36.80 6.62
CA LEU A 12 -33.82 36.13 7.89
C LEU A 12 -32.74 36.89 8.66
N PRO A 13 -32.75 36.87 10.01
CA PRO A 13 -31.78 37.57 10.82
C PRO A 13 -30.44 36.81 10.85
N ILE A 14 -29.36 37.58 10.76
CA ILE A 14 -27.98 37.13 10.94
C ILE A 14 -27.76 36.95 12.45
N LEU A 15 -27.60 35.71 12.89
CA LEU A 15 -27.14 35.35 14.22
C LEU A 15 -25.63 35.14 14.14
N ALA A 16 -24.88 35.99 14.83
CA ALA A 16 -23.44 35.90 14.97
C ALA A 16 -23.08 34.68 15.85
N LEU A 17 -22.44 33.68 15.24
CA LEU A 17 -21.78 32.59 15.95
C LEU A 17 -20.28 32.88 16.00
N ALA A 18 -19.81 33.18 17.20
CA ALA A 18 -18.41 33.35 17.52
C ALA A 18 -17.73 31.97 17.67
N GLY A 19 -16.60 31.82 16.98
CA GLY A 19 -15.40 31.14 17.45
C GLY A 19 -15.47 29.64 17.79
N LEU A 20 -15.00 28.80 16.86
CA LEU A 20 -13.88 27.87 17.09
C LEU A 20 -13.51 27.24 15.74
N LEU A 21 -12.60 27.90 15.03
CA LEU A 21 -11.94 27.35 13.84
C LEU A 21 -10.73 26.53 14.32
N THR A 22 -10.92 25.24 14.56
CA THR A 22 -9.80 24.30 14.60
C THR A 22 -9.37 24.04 13.16
N PHE A 23 -8.30 24.69 12.73
CA PHE A 23 -7.59 24.37 11.49
C PHE A 23 -7.09 22.93 11.56
N TRP A 24 -7.73 22.03 10.82
CA TRP A 24 -7.10 20.76 10.42
C TRP A 24 -6.12 21.09 9.29
N SER A 25 -4.86 21.28 9.65
CA SER A 25 -3.77 21.29 8.68
C SER A 25 -3.68 19.92 8.03
N ALA A 26 -3.87 19.86 6.71
CA ALA A 26 -3.45 18.71 5.93
C ALA A 26 -1.96 18.50 6.18
N SER A 27 -1.61 17.40 6.84
CA SER A 27 -0.21 17.03 7.04
C SER A 27 0.38 16.70 5.67
N ALA A 28 1.20 17.60 5.16
CA ALA A 28 2.11 17.29 4.07
C ALA A 28 2.96 16.11 4.54
N VAL A 29 2.93 15.02 3.76
CA VAL A 29 3.84 13.88 3.96
C VAL A 29 5.27 14.42 3.88
N PRO A 30 6.08 14.32 4.95
CA PRO A 30 7.46 14.77 4.89
C PRO A 30 8.21 13.88 3.89
N GLN A 31 8.76 14.48 2.83
CA GLN A 31 9.85 13.85 2.08
C GLN A 31 10.96 13.56 3.09
N ARG A 32 11.35 12.28 3.25
CA ARG A 32 12.51 11.90 4.05
C ARG A 32 13.74 12.64 3.49
N ALA A 33 14.19 13.65 4.21
CA ALA A 33 15.55 14.15 4.07
C ALA A 33 16.48 13.07 4.62
N SER A 34 17.37 12.52 3.79
CA SER A 34 18.45 11.66 4.23
C SER A 34 19.38 12.47 5.15
N THR A 35 19.27 12.26 6.47
CA THR A 35 20.16 12.89 7.44
C THR A 35 21.49 12.13 7.49
N HIS A 36 22.37 12.44 6.55
CA HIS A 36 23.80 12.20 6.76
C HIS A 36 24.32 13.24 7.76
N PRO A 37 25.10 12.85 8.79
CA PRO A 37 25.72 13.81 9.69
C PRO A 37 26.70 14.69 8.90
N ALA A 38 26.42 15.99 8.86
CA ALA A 38 27.30 17.00 8.29
C ALA A 38 28.53 17.14 9.20
N ALA A 39 29.58 16.37 8.90
CA ALA A 39 30.93 16.75 9.27
C ALA A 39 31.28 18.02 8.48
N SER A 40 31.42 19.15 9.16
CA SER A 40 31.91 20.39 8.55
C SER A 40 33.40 20.23 8.26
N VAL A 41 33.71 19.56 7.15
CA VAL A 41 35.02 19.63 6.51
C VAL A 41 35.07 21.00 5.85
N GLN A 42 36.05 21.82 6.23
CA GLN A 42 36.41 23.00 5.48
C GLN A 42 37.13 22.51 4.23
N ASP A 43 36.37 22.22 3.18
CA ASP A 43 36.91 21.95 1.86
C ASP A 43 37.26 23.31 1.24
N ASP A 44 38.56 23.52 1.00
CA ASP A 44 39.03 24.55 0.09
C ASP A 44 38.43 24.22 -1.29
N ASP A 45 37.48 25.04 -1.74
CA ASP A 45 36.80 24.96 -3.05
C ASP A 45 37.80 25.17 -4.20
N ASP A 46 38.62 24.16 -4.47
CA ASP A 46 39.26 24.02 -5.79
C ASP A 46 38.17 23.46 -6.72
N GLU A 47 37.42 24.36 -7.36
CA GLU A 47 36.43 24.04 -8.40
C GLU A 47 37.11 23.29 -9.54
N GLY A 48 37.28 21.98 -9.37
CA GLY A 48 37.80 21.09 -10.39
C GLY A 48 37.02 21.28 -11.70
N PRO A 49 37.67 21.06 -12.85
CA PRO A 49 37.07 21.34 -14.15
C PRO A 49 35.72 20.65 -14.32
N VAL A 50 34.65 21.47 -14.41
CA VAL A 50 33.28 20.97 -14.58
C VAL A 50 33.16 20.24 -15.92
N CYS A 51 32.91 18.93 -15.89
CA CYS A 51 32.72 18.16 -17.11
C CYS A 51 31.39 18.58 -17.76
N LYS A 52 31.46 19.34 -18.85
CA LYS A 52 30.26 19.89 -19.53
C LYS A 52 29.33 18.81 -20.10
N LYS A 53 29.83 17.58 -20.28
CA LYS A 53 29.10 16.47 -20.88
C LYS A 53 28.15 15.81 -19.88
N CYS A 54 28.69 15.33 -18.76
CA CYS A 54 27.90 14.74 -17.67
C CYS A 54 27.52 15.73 -16.56
N ARG A 55 27.84 17.03 -16.71
CA ARG A 55 27.67 18.05 -15.65
C ARG A 55 28.35 17.66 -14.34
N SER A 56 29.53 17.06 -14.45
CA SER A 56 30.32 16.51 -13.34
C SER A 56 29.66 15.36 -12.56
N GLU A 57 28.59 14.73 -13.08
CA GLU A 57 27.99 13.54 -12.45
C GLU A 57 28.88 12.29 -12.58
N GLY A 58 29.91 12.30 -13.45
CA GLY A 58 30.79 11.15 -13.69
C GLY A 58 30.17 10.01 -14.50
N ARG A 59 28.89 10.13 -14.87
CA ARG A 59 28.10 9.13 -15.58
C ARG A 59 27.13 9.77 -16.57
N GLU A 60 26.67 9.00 -17.54
CA GLU A 60 25.68 9.41 -18.53
C GLU A 60 24.56 8.36 -18.60
N PRO A 61 23.31 8.75 -18.90
CA PRO A 61 22.25 7.79 -19.18
C PRO A 61 22.66 6.81 -20.28
N CYS A 62 22.34 5.53 -20.10
CA CYS A 62 22.63 4.51 -21.10
C CYS A 62 22.00 4.88 -22.46
N PRO A 63 22.76 4.84 -23.58
CA PRO A 63 22.22 5.20 -24.90
C PRO A 63 21.18 4.21 -25.43
N GLU A 64 21.11 3.00 -24.87
CA GLU A 64 20.15 1.94 -25.26
C GLU A 64 18.78 2.10 -24.59
N HIS A 65 18.63 3.07 -23.68
CA HIS A 65 17.41 3.29 -22.92
C HIS A 65 16.97 4.74 -23.01
N GLU A 66 15.68 4.99 -22.85
CA GLU A 66 15.21 6.36 -22.75
C GLU A 66 15.76 7.00 -21.47
N LYS A 67 16.19 8.27 -21.57
CA LYS A 67 16.80 8.98 -20.44
C LYS A 67 15.94 8.96 -19.17
N HIS A 68 14.62 9.03 -19.33
CA HIS A 68 13.70 9.04 -18.22
C HIS A 68 13.53 7.65 -17.57
N GLU A 69 13.69 6.56 -18.34
CA GLU A 69 13.68 5.18 -17.84
C GLU A 69 14.97 4.85 -17.09
N CYS A 70 16.11 5.39 -17.53
CA CYS A 70 17.39 5.22 -16.81
C CYS A 70 17.30 5.69 -15.34
N ALA A 71 16.59 6.80 -15.10
CA ALA A 71 16.40 7.33 -13.75
C ALA A 71 15.53 6.44 -12.85
N LEU A 72 14.69 5.59 -13.44
CA LEU A 72 13.87 4.64 -12.68
C LEU A 72 14.74 3.54 -12.04
N GLU A 73 15.88 3.19 -12.64
CA GLU A 73 16.77 2.12 -12.16
C GLU A 73 17.45 2.45 -10.84
N GLU A 74 17.52 3.73 -10.49
CA GLU A 74 18.08 4.19 -9.22
C GLU A 74 17.14 3.92 -8.04
N SER A 75 15.83 3.77 -8.27
CA SER A 75 14.83 3.59 -7.21
C SER A 75 14.60 2.13 -6.83
N VAL A 76 15.20 1.19 -7.58
CA VAL A 76 15.08 -0.25 -7.34
C VAL A 76 16.44 -0.87 -7.07
N LEU A 77 16.44 -2.09 -6.55
CA LEU A 77 17.64 -2.91 -6.36
C LEU A 77 17.95 -3.79 -7.59
N PHE A 78 16.93 -4.08 -8.40
CA PHE A 78 17.01 -4.88 -9.62
C PHE A 78 15.77 -4.62 -10.50
N CYS A 79 15.94 -4.57 -11.81
CA CYS A 79 14.86 -4.56 -12.80
C CYS A 79 15.20 -5.52 -13.95
N SER A 80 14.33 -6.50 -14.23
CA SER A 80 14.58 -7.51 -15.25
C SER A 80 14.54 -6.97 -16.67
N GLU A 81 13.93 -5.82 -16.92
CA GLU A 81 13.82 -5.24 -18.28
C GLU A 81 15.18 -4.73 -18.79
N VAL A 82 16.01 -4.21 -17.87
CA VAL A 82 17.31 -3.65 -18.22
C VAL A 82 18.49 -4.50 -17.76
N ALA A 83 18.27 -5.47 -16.87
CA ALA A 83 19.33 -6.29 -16.24
C ALA A 83 20.32 -6.89 -17.26
N ASP A 84 19.82 -7.30 -18.43
CA ASP A 84 20.62 -7.94 -19.49
C ASP A 84 21.21 -6.93 -20.50
N CYS A 85 21.10 -5.62 -20.26
CA CYS A 85 21.63 -4.60 -21.18
C CYS A 85 23.16 -4.69 -21.26
N ALA A 86 23.68 -5.06 -22.42
CA ALA A 86 25.12 -5.22 -22.66
C ALA A 86 25.93 -3.94 -22.44
N THR A 87 25.30 -2.77 -22.59
CA THR A 87 25.96 -1.46 -22.48
C THR A 87 26.09 -0.99 -21.05
N CYS A 88 25.02 -1.04 -20.25
CA CYS A 88 25.04 -0.53 -18.87
C CYS A 88 25.06 -1.60 -17.78
N GLY A 89 24.88 -2.88 -18.13
CA GLY A 89 24.73 -3.99 -17.18
C GLY A 89 23.51 -3.83 -16.27
N GLY A 90 22.43 -3.24 -16.79
CA GLY A 90 21.19 -2.96 -16.07
C GLY A 90 21.22 -1.82 -15.06
N THR A 91 22.30 -1.06 -15.00
CA THR A 91 22.38 0.09 -14.08
C THR A 91 21.58 1.30 -14.56
N GLY A 92 21.19 1.35 -15.84
CA GLY A 92 20.62 2.54 -16.49
C GLY A 92 21.66 3.60 -16.87
N TYR A 93 22.92 3.46 -16.45
CA TYR A 93 23.96 4.47 -16.65
C TYR A 93 25.28 3.87 -17.11
N VAL A 94 26.05 4.66 -17.85
CA VAL A 94 27.42 4.33 -18.27
C VAL A 94 28.39 5.38 -17.74
N ASP A 95 29.66 5.01 -17.65
CA ASP A 95 30.72 5.92 -17.24
C ASP A 95 30.86 7.07 -18.25
N CYS A 96 31.06 8.31 -17.78
CA CYS A 96 31.27 9.43 -18.70
C CYS A 96 32.65 9.31 -19.34
N PRO A 97 32.78 9.26 -20.68
CA PRO A 97 34.08 9.07 -21.32
C PRO A 97 34.97 10.33 -21.31
N PHE A 98 34.47 11.45 -20.77
CA PHE A 98 35.13 12.76 -20.82
C PHE A 98 35.62 13.25 -19.45
N CYS A 99 35.28 12.58 -18.35
CA CYS A 99 35.86 12.88 -17.05
C CYS A 99 36.18 11.60 -16.30
N ASP A 100 37.27 11.67 -15.54
CA ASP A 100 37.71 10.58 -14.68
C ASP A 100 37.15 10.81 -13.29
N ASN A 101 36.14 10.02 -12.91
CA ASN A 101 35.51 10.07 -11.60
C ASN A 101 35.47 8.65 -11.02
N ASP A 102 36.60 8.23 -10.46
CA ASP A 102 36.83 6.89 -9.90
C ASP A 102 35.74 6.45 -8.93
N SER A 103 35.20 7.37 -8.13
CA SER A 103 34.15 7.08 -7.16
C SER A 103 32.84 6.68 -7.85
N VAL A 104 32.47 7.37 -8.94
CA VAL A 104 31.25 7.06 -9.69
C VAL A 104 31.42 5.77 -10.50
N GLN A 105 32.58 5.60 -11.14
CA GLN A 105 32.90 4.38 -11.89
C GLN A 105 32.85 3.14 -10.97
N SER A 106 33.54 3.19 -9.83
CA SER A 106 33.53 2.11 -8.82
C SER A 106 32.10 1.83 -8.30
N GLY A 107 31.29 2.88 -8.13
CA GLY A 107 29.89 2.75 -7.74
C GLY A 107 29.04 2.01 -8.79
N LEU A 108 29.21 2.34 -10.06
CA LEU A 108 28.52 1.68 -11.18
C LEU A 108 28.98 0.23 -11.33
N GLU A 109 30.28 -0.06 -11.22
CA GLU A 109 30.80 -1.43 -11.26
C GLU A 109 30.24 -2.29 -10.12
N LYS A 110 30.23 -1.77 -8.89
CA LYS A 110 29.62 -2.45 -7.75
C LYS A 110 28.13 -2.71 -8.00
N ARG A 111 27.41 -1.73 -8.55
CA ARG A 111 26.00 -1.88 -8.86
C ARG A 111 25.75 -2.95 -9.94
N ARG A 112 26.56 -3.01 -11.01
CA ARG A 112 26.50 -4.09 -12.02
C ARG A 112 26.67 -5.47 -11.38
N ALA A 113 27.66 -5.63 -10.50
CA ALA A 113 27.87 -6.88 -9.76
C ALA A 113 26.68 -7.24 -8.84
N ASP A 114 26.09 -6.25 -8.18
CA ASP A 114 24.88 -6.43 -7.36
C ASP A 114 23.67 -6.87 -8.18
N ILE A 115 23.48 -6.31 -9.38
CA ILE A 115 22.40 -6.68 -10.31
C ILE A 115 22.55 -8.13 -10.75
N VAL A 116 23.76 -8.57 -11.15
CA VAL A 116 24.02 -9.97 -11.53
C VAL A 116 23.67 -10.92 -10.38
N ARG A 117 24.18 -10.64 -9.17
CA ARG A 117 23.89 -11.46 -7.98
C ARG A 117 22.39 -11.55 -7.67
N ARG A 118 21.65 -10.45 -7.86
CA ARG A 118 20.19 -10.41 -7.65
C ARG A 118 19.44 -11.17 -8.73
N GLY A 119 19.87 -11.07 -9.99
CA GLY A 119 19.33 -11.86 -11.10
C GLY A 119 19.46 -13.36 -10.81
N GLU A 120 20.64 -13.81 -10.37
CA GLU A 120 20.87 -15.21 -9.96
C GLU A 120 19.98 -15.62 -8.78
N LYS A 121 19.89 -14.78 -7.75
CA LYS A 121 19.05 -15.01 -6.57
C LYS A 121 17.57 -15.15 -6.96
N ASN A 122 17.10 -14.37 -7.93
CA ASN A 122 15.69 -14.31 -8.34
C ASN A 122 15.35 -15.21 -9.54
N ALA A 123 16.32 -15.92 -10.12
CA ALA A 123 16.12 -16.84 -11.24
C ALA A 123 15.10 -17.96 -10.95
N TRP A 124 14.80 -18.22 -9.67
CA TRP A 124 13.74 -19.14 -9.28
C TRP A 124 12.35 -18.68 -9.78
N LEU A 125 12.10 -17.38 -9.96
CA LEU A 125 10.80 -16.87 -10.42
C LEU A 125 10.47 -17.40 -11.81
N GLU A 126 11.39 -17.24 -12.76
CA GLU A 126 11.19 -17.71 -14.14
C GLU A 126 11.16 -19.25 -14.21
N LYS A 127 11.97 -19.92 -13.38
CA LYS A 127 11.95 -21.38 -13.26
C LYS A 127 10.60 -21.90 -12.74
N GLU A 128 10.08 -21.26 -11.70
CA GLU A 128 8.79 -21.62 -11.08
C GLU A 128 7.64 -21.38 -12.06
N LEU A 129 7.64 -20.24 -12.75
CA LEU A 129 6.62 -19.84 -13.72
C LEU A 129 6.76 -20.50 -15.10
N GLY A 130 7.92 -21.13 -15.38
CA GLY A 130 8.19 -21.77 -16.67
C GLY A 130 8.29 -20.80 -17.85
N LYS A 131 8.45 -19.49 -17.60
CA LYS A 131 8.55 -18.44 -18.62
C LYS A 131 9.33 -17.24 -18.08
N LYS A 132 9.90 -16.45 -19.00
CA LYS A 132 10.43 -15.12 -18.64
C LYS A 132 9.32 -14.20 -18.18
N VAL A 133 9.60 -13.37 -17.18
CA VAL A 133 8.66 -12.37 -16.66
C VAL A 133 9.36 -11.06 -16.36
N ARG A 134 8.63 -9.95 -16.48
CA ARG A 134 9.03 -8.61 -16.07
C ARG A 134 8.86 -8.46 -14.56
N TYR A 135 9.94 -8.18 -13.85
CA TYR A 135 9.91 -7.90 -12.41
C TYR A 135 10.97 -6.92 -11.94
N ALA A 136 10.69 -6.27 -10.81
CA ALA A 136 11.63 -5.43 -10.07
C ALA A 136 11.71 -5.88 -8.61
N GLU A 137 12.85 -5.62 -7.98
CA GLU A 137 13.10 -5.86 -6.57
C GLU A 137 13.44 -4.52 -5.89
N SER A 138 12.78 -4.22 -4.78
CA SER A 138 13.08 -3.11 -3.86
C SER A 138 13.52 -3.69 -2.51
N GLU A 139 13.65 -2.90 -1.44
CA GLU A 139 14.09 -3.42 -0.15
C GLU A 139 13.12 -4.45 0.44
N HIS A 140 11.82 -4.20 0.35
CA HIS A 140 10.77 -4.98 1.02
C HIS A 140 9.90 -5.80 0.05
N PHE A 141 9.99 -5.53 -1.26
CA PHE A 141 9.12 -6.16 -2.26
C PHE A 141 9.86 -6.74 -3.45
N ILE A 142 9.21 -7.72 -4.08
CA ILE A 142 9.44 -8.11 -5.47
C ILE A 142 8.10 -7.93 -6.18
N VAL A 143 8.08 -7.18 -7.27
CA VAL A 143 6.87 -6.93 -8.07
C VAL A 143 7.04 -7.54 -9.45
N ILE A 144 6.10 -8.39 -9.88
CA ILE A 144 5.98 -8.86 -11.26
C ILE A 144 4.89 -8.05 -11.96
N TRP A 145 5.17 -7.54 -13.16
CA TRP A 145 4.25 -6.73 -13.97
C TRP A 145 4.14 -7.24 -15.41
N GLU A 146 3.17 -8.12 -15.64
CA GLU A 146 2.88 -8.70 -16.96
C GLU A 146 1.70 -8.02 -17.67
N MET A 147 1.40 -6.79 -17.26
CA MET A 147 0.39 -5.96 -17.90
C MET A 147 0.95 -5.12 -19.03
N LYS A 148 0.06 -4.76 -19.96
CA LYS A 148 0.31 -3.73 -20.98
C LYS A 148 0.40 -2.32 -20.39
N ASP A 149 0.62 -1.37 -21.29
CA ASP A 149 0.51 0.06 -21.00
C ASP A 149 -0.79 0.38 -20.27
N MET A 150 -0.67 1.20 -19.23
CA MET A 150 -1.80 1.61 -18.40
C MET A 150 -1.85 3.13 -18.32
N LYS A 151 -3.07 3.67 -18.24
CA LYS A 151 -3.27 5.11 -18.07
C LYS A 151 -3.29 5.43 -16.58
N VAL A 152 -2.36 6.27 -16.15
CA VAL A 152 -2.28 6.86 -14.81
C VAL A 152 -2.63 8.33 -14.95
N ASP A 153 -3.73 8.75 -14.32
CA ASP A 153 -4.34 10.07 -14.51
C ASP A 153 -4.60 10.39 -15.99
N LYS A 154 -3.74 11.24 -16.59
CA LYS A 154 -3.81 11.68 -17.99
C LYS A 154 -2.69 11.11 -18.85
N VAL A 155 -1.71 10.45 -18.25
CA VAL A 155 -0.50 9.96 -18.93
C VAL A 155 -0.60 8.45 -19.12
N ARG A 156 -0.19 7.97 -20.29
CA ARG A 156 -0.07 6.54 -20.55
C ARG A 156 1.36 6.14 -20.21
N LYS A 157 1.50 5.17 -19.32
CA LYS A 157 2.78 4.66 -18.86
C LYS A 157 3.10 3.32 -19.52
N SER A 158 4.36 3.12 -19.89
CA SER A 158 4.85 1.85 -20.39
C SER A 158 4.75 0.76 -19.32
N PRO A 159 4.79 -0.54 -19.69
CA PRO A 159 4.86 -1.61 -18.70
C PRO A 159 6.07 -1.48 -17.76
N HIS A 160 7.19 -0.95 -18.25
CA HIS A 160 8.38 -0.69 -17.47
C HIS A 160 8.13 0.42 -16.43
N GLU A 161 7.58 1.56 -16.85
CA GLU A 161 7.21 2.64 -15.93
C GLU A 161 6.17 2.19 -14.87
N MET A 162 5.22 1.34 -15.26
CA MET A 162 4.21 0.80 -14.35
C MET A 162 4.79 -0.16 -13.33
N LEU A 163 5.80 -0.95 -13.70
CA LEU A 163 6.54 -1.80 -12.77
C LEU A 163 7.18 -0.96 -11.66
N HIS A 164 7.91 0.10 -12.04
CA HIS A 164 8.58 1.00 -11.07
C HIS A 164 7.58 1.80 -10.23
N LEU A 165 6.52 2.33 -10.85
CA LEU A 165 5.47 3.04 -10.11
C LEU A 165 4.79 2.11 -9.07
N THR A 166 4.56 0.86 -9.43
CA THR A 166 3.90 -0.09 -8.54
C THR A 166 4.80 -0.45 -7.37
N ILE A 167 6.09 -0.74 -7.59
CA ILE A 167 7.01 -1.08 -6.50
C ILE A 167 7.26 0.11 -5.56
N GLU A 168 7.38 1.33 -6.09
CA GLU A 168 7.43 2.57 -5.29
C GLU A 168 6.19 2.72 -4.39
N ARG A 169 4.99 2.50 -4.96
CA ARG A 169 3.73 2.54 -4.21
C ARG A 169 3.67 1.47 -3.11
N MET A 170 4.27 0.29 -3.32
CA MET A 170 4.33 -0.75 -2.29
C MET A 170 5.30 -0.38 -1.16
N GLU A 171 6.47 0.18 -1.49
CA GLU A 171 7.42 0.71 -0.50
C GLU A 171 6.77 1.82 0.33
N ARG A 172 6.03 2.75 -0.29
CA ARG A 172 5.29 3.79 0.42
C ARG A 172 4.24 3.22 1.39
N LEU A 173 3.54 2.15 0.98
CA LEU A 173 2.61 1.46 1.87
C LEU A 173 3.34 0.82 3.06
N PHE A 174 4.50 0.22 2.83
CA PHE A 174 5.31 -0.37 3.89
C PHE A 174 5.81 0.68 4.89
N ASP A 175 6.36 1.80 4.41
CA ASP A 175 6.74 2.93 5.26
C ASP A 175 5.57 3.44 6.10
N LEU A 176 4.40 3.63 5.48
CA LEU A 176 3.18 4.03 6.18
C LEU A 176 2.75 2.99 7.22
N TYR A 177 2.92 1.70 6.92
CA TYR A 177 2.65 0.61 7.86
C TYR A 177 3.54 0.70 9.11
N LEU A 178 4.85 0.86 8.91
CA LEU A 178 5.80 1.05 10.01
C LEU A 178 5.49 2.30 10.83
N GLU A 179 5.22 3.43 10.16
CA GLU A 179 4.91 4.70 10.82
C GLU A 179 3.67 4.58 11.70
N LYS A 180 2.55 4.12 11.13
CA LYS A 180 1.24 4.14 11.81
C LYS A 180 1.15 3.10 12.91
N LEU A 181 1.72 1.91 12.71
CA LEU A 181 1.67 0.83 13.71
C LEU A 181 2.90 0.81 14.63
N GLY A 182 3.93 1.61 14.35
CA GLY A 182 5.22 1.50 15.05
C GLY A 182 5.83 0.10 14.96
N ALA A 183 5.56 -0.61 13.87
CA ALA A 183 6.26 -1.85 13.54
C ALA A 183 7.70 -1.53 13.15
N ARG A 184 8.58 -2.53 13.13
CA ARG A 184 9.98 -2.38 12.75
C ARG A 184 10.28 -3.23 11.52
N GLU A 185 11.21 -2.78 10.70
CA GLU A 185 11.69 -3.54 9.53
C GLU A 185 12.14 -4.96 9.92
N GLY A 186 12.86 -5.10 11.03
CA GLY A 186 13.32 -6.41 11.53
C GLY A 186 12.21 -7.38 11.99
N ASP A 187 10.95 -6.92 12.03
CA ASP A 187 9.79 -7.78 12.27
C ASP A 187 9.36 -8.55 11.01
N PHE A 188 9.95 -8.25 9.84
CA PHE A 188 9.70 -8.91 8.55
C PHE A 188 10.94 -9.69 8.11
N ALA A 189 10.77 -10.97 7.77
CA ALA A 189 11.88 -11.88 7.50
C ALA A 189 12.16 -12.05 6.00
N GLU A 190 11.15 -11.81 5.17
CA GLU A 190 11.16 -12.07 3.74
C GLU A 190 10.56 -10.88 3.00
N LYS A 191 10.84 -10.77 1.71
CA LYS A 191 10.18 -9.80 0.85
C LYS A 191 8.79 -10.30 0.48
N ALA A 192 7.83 -9.38 0.41
CA ALA A 192 6.54 -9.71 -0.16
C ALA A 192 6.61 -9.73 -1.69
N LEU A 193 6.05 -10.79 -2.29
CA LEU A 193 5.91 -10.90 -3.75
C LEU A 193 4.53 -10.41 -4.17
N VAL A 194 4.48 -9.49 -5.13
CA VAL A 194 3.22 -8.99 -5.72
C VAL A 194 3.27 -9.22 -7.22
N ALA A 195 2.37 -10.03 -7.76
CA ALA A 195 2.32 -10.37 -9.17
C ALA A 195 1.02 -9.88 -9.82
N ILE A 196 1.14 -9.12 -10.90
CA ILE A 196 0.03 -8.56 -11.64
C ILE A 196 0.06 -9.07 -13.08
N TRP A 197 -1.01 -9.76 -13.48
CA TRP A 197 -1.11 -10.42 -14.78
C TRP A 197 -2.17 -9.78 -15.66
N TRP A 198 -1.94 -9.77 -16.96
CA TRP A 198 -2.94 -9.28 -17.90
C TRP A 198 -4.05 -10.30 -18.18
N TRP A 199 -3.73 -11.56 -18.43
CA TRP A 199 -4.74 -12.56 -18.78
C TRP A 199 -5.19 -13.38 -17.58
N PRO A 200 -6.50 -13.67 -17.43
CA PRO A 200 -6.98 -14.54 -16.36
C PRO A 200 -6.32 -15.93 -16.33
N MET A 201 -5.98 -16.50 -17.50
CA MET A 201 -5.28 -17.79 -17.58
C MET A 201 -3.86 -17.72 -17.02
N ASP A 202 -3.14 -16.60 -17.26
CA ASP A 202 -1.81 -16.40 -16.68
C ASP A 202 -1.91 -16.29 -15.16
N GLN A 203 -2.92 -15.57 -14.65
CA GLN A 203 -3.19 -15.49 -13.22
C GLN A 203 -3.56 -16.85 -12.63
N GLU A 204 -4.33 -17.68 -13.35
CA GLU A 204 -4.73 -19.01 -12.90
C GLU A 204 -3.54 -19.97 -12.74
N ASP A 205 -2.65 -20.01 -13.73
CA ASP A 205 -1.41 -20.80 -13.66
C ASP A 205 -0.43 -20.22 -12.63
N ALA A 206 -0.22 -18.91 -12.62
CA ALA A 206 0.71 -18.26 -11.70
C ALA A 206 0.24 -18.34 -10.24
N SER A 207 -1.05 -18.20 -9.96
CA SER A 207 -1.58 -18.33 -8.59
C SER A 207 -1.39 -19.75 -8.04
N ALA A 208 -1.52 -20.78 -8.87
CA ALA A 208 -1.25 -22.15 -8.48
C ALA A 208 0.22 -22.34 -8.08
N ARG A 209 1.15 -21.81 -8.87
CA ARG A 209 2.60 -21.94 -8.64
C ARG A 209 3.11 -21.06 -7.50
N LEU A 210 2.68 -19.80 -7.47
CA LEU A 210 3.14 -18.82 -6.50
C LEU A 210 2.40 -18.94 -5.17
N CYS A 211 1.09 -19.13 -5.17
CA CYS A 211 0.27 -19.08 -3.96
C CYS A 211 -0.26 -20.45 -3.51
N GLY A 212 -0.08 -21.51 -4.31
CA GLY A 212 -0.59 -22.85 -4.00
C GLY A 212 -2.10 -23.01 -4.20
N SER A 213 -2.75 -22.08 -4.89
CA SER A 213 -4.19 -22.13 -5.17
C SER A 213 -4.50 -21.57 -6.55
N THR A 214 -5.32 -22.28 -7.31
CA THR A 214 -5.74 -21.90 -8.66
C THR A 214 -6.91 -20.92 -8.60
N SER A 215 -6.76 -19.73 -9.19
CA SER A 215 -7.86 -18.78 -9.33
C SER A 215 -7.62 -17.83 -10.50
N SER A 216 -8.69 -17.47 -11.21
CA SER A 216 -8.65 -16.42 -12.25
C SER A 216 -8.73 -14.99 -11.67
N VAL A 217 -8.98 -14.87 -10.35
CA VAL A 217 -9.01 -13.60 -9.59
C VAL A 217 -7.87 -13.57 -8.57
N GLY A 218 -7.81 -12.51 -7.74
CA GLY A 218 -6.72 -12.32 -6.78
C GLY A 218 -6.62 -13.41 -5.70
N VAL A 219 -5.40 -13.90 -5.44
CA VAL A 219 -5.08 -14.92 -4.42
C VAL A 219 -3.92 -14.46 -3.55
N LYS A 220 -4.04 -14.71 -2.24
CA LYS A 220 -3.04 -14.37 -1.22
C LYS A 220 -2.46 -15.65 -0.62
N LEU A 221 -1.14 -15.72 -0.51
CA LEU A 221 -0.43 -16.64 0.37
C LEU A 221 0.03 -15.86 1.60
N TYR A 222 -0.57 -16.14 2.75
CA TYR A 222 -0.27 -15.45 4.00
C TYR A 222 0.93 -16.07 4.74
N GLY A 223 1.43 -15.35 5.75
CA GLY A 223 2.42 -15.87 6.69
C GLY A 223 3.86 -15.54 6.30
N GLY A 224 4.79 -16.49 6.54
CA GLY A 224 6.22 -16.22 6.51
C GLY A 224 6.80 -15.92 5.12
N LYS A 225 6.10 -16.31 4.05
CA LYS A 225 6.48 -16.05 2.65
C LYS A 225 5.30 -15.39 1.93
N PRO A 226 5.03 -14.10 2.23
CA PRO A 226 3.81 -13.45 1.78
C PRO A 226 3.82 -13.25 0.27
N ARG A 227 2.74 -13.66 -0.41
CA ARG A 227 2.58 -13.49 -1.86
C ARG A 227 1.17 -13.04 -2.21
N TYR A 228 1.04 -12.15 -3.16
CA TYR A 228 -0.24 -11.78 -3.76
C TYR A 228 -0.12 -11.87 -5.27
N SER A 229 -1.06 -12.58 -5.91
CA SER A 229 -1.13 -12.70 -7.37
C SER A 229 -2.52 -12.28 -7.80
N THR A 230 -2.65 -11.41 -8.82
CA THR A 230 -3.95 -10.96 -9.31
C THR A 230 -3.97 -10.68 -10.81
N CYS A 231 -5.15 -10.79 -11.43
CA CYS A 231 -5.36 -10.39 -12.81
C CYS A 231 -5.78 -8.91 -12.87
N GLY A 232 -4.87 -8.04 -13.31
CA GLY A 232 -5.05 -6.58 -13.38
C GLY A 232 -5.89 -6.09 -14.57
N ALA A 233 -6.55 -7.00 -15.29
CA ALA A 233 -7.31 -6.68 -16.50
C ALA A 233 -8.55 -5.80 -16.24
N LYS A 234 -9.02 -5.12 -17.30
CA LYS A 234 -10.14 -4.17 -17.24
C LYS A 234 -11.45 -4.73 -16.72
N GLN A 235 -11.69 -6.03 -16.90
CA GLN A 235 -12.87 -6.69 -16.36
C GLN A 235 -12.88 -6.74 -14.82
N ASN A 236 -11.69 -6.70 -14.19
CA ASN A 236 -11.51 -6.72 -12.74
C ASN A 236 -11.31 -5.31 -12.18
N PHE A 237 -10.53 -4.48 -12.88
CA PHE A 237 -10.19 -3.12 -12.44
C PHE A 237 -10.44 -2.10 -13.52
N LYS A 238 -11.24 -1.07 -13.21
CA LYS A 238 -11.65 -0.05 -14.19
C LYS A 238 -10.46 0.76 -14.71
N ASP A 239 -9.52 1.09 -13.84
CA ASP A 239 -8.39 1.99 -14.05
C ASP A 239 -7.25 1.68 -13.07
N ASP A 240 -6.13 2.40 -13.20
CA ASP A 240 -4.96 2.29 -12.32
C ASP A 240 -5.33 2.49 -10.84
N GLU A 241 -6.16 3.48 -10.53
CA GLU A 241 -6.56 3.78 -9.16
C GLU A 241 -7.31 2.60 -8.52
N ALA A 242 -8.25 1.99 -9.24
CA ALA A 242 -8.95 0.80 -8.76
C ALA A 242 -8.01 -0.39 -8.53
N LEU A 243 -7.03 -0.59 -9.42
CA LEU A 243 -6.01 -1.63 -9.24
C LEU A 243 -5.13 -1.32 -8.02
N HIS A 244 -4.59 -0.10 -7.93
CA HIS A 244 -3.73 0.33 -6.83
C HIS A 244 -4.43 0.20 -5.47
N GLN A 245 -5.68 0.64 -5.36
CA GLN A 245 -6.49 0.48 -4.15
C GLN A 245 -6.62 -1.00 -3.75
N SER A 246 -6.79 -1.90 -4.73
CA SER A 246 -6.81 -3.35 -4.49
C SER A 246 -5.46 -3.91 -4.06
N LEU A 247 -4.37 -3.46 -4.67
CA LEU A 247 -3.01 -3.84 -4.25
C LEU A 247 -2.77 -3.43 -2.79
N VAL A 248 -3.11 -2.18 -2.42
CA VAL A 248 -2.96 -1.67 -1.05
C VAL A 248 -3.71 -2.55 -0.05
N HIS A 249 -4.99 -2.82 -0.31
CA HIS A 249 -5.82 -3.64 0.55
C HIS A 249 -5.21 -5.04 0.75
N ASN A 250 -4.83 -5.69 -0.35
CA ASN A 250 -4.32 -7.06 -0.30
C ASN A 250 -2.92 -7.16 0.31
N VAL A 251 -2.04 -6.21 0.03
CA VAL A 251 -0.69 -6.16 0.61
C VAL A 251 -0.74 -5.80 2.09
N ALA A 252 -1.67 -4.96 2.55
CA ALA A 252 -1.84 -4.69 3.98
C ALA A 252 -2.17 -5.96 4.79
N HIS A 253 -3.00 -6.86 4.24
CA HIS A 253 -3.20 -8.19 4.85
C HIS A 253 -1.91 -9.01 4.89
N LEU A 254 -1.13 -9.00 3.80
CA LEU A 254 0.14 -9.71 3.73
C LEU A 254 1.11 -9.21 4.80
N LEU A 255 1.30 -7.90 4.92
CA LEU A 255 2.16 -7.28 5.93
C LEU A 255 1.71 -7.68 7.34
N LEU A 256 0.41 -7.60 7.63
CA LEU A 256 -0.13 -8.03 8.92
C LEU A 256 0.16 -9.50 9.23
N SER A 257 -0.02 -10.39 8.27
CA SER A 257 0.22 -11.83 8.45
C SER A 257 1.72 -12.19 8.48
N HIS A 258 2.56 -11.36 7.85
CA HIS A 258 3.99 -11.58 7.72
C HIS A 258 4.77 -11.08 8.94
N GLN A 259 4.34 -9.97 9.53
CA GLN A 259 4.97 -9.39 10.71
C GLN A 259 5.06 -10.41 11.85
N ARG A 260 6.24 -10.54 12.46
CA ARG A 260 6.47 -11.46 13.58
C ARG A 260 5.53 -11.17 14.77
N PRO A 261 5.01 -12.22 15.44
CA PRO A 261 5.02 -13.61 15.02
C PRO A 261 4.14 -13.79 13.77
N SER A 262 4.68 -14.45 12.74
CA SER A 262 4.00 -14.55 11.45
C SER A 262 2.85 -15.54 11.55
N TYR A 263 1.62 -15.02 11.38
CA TYR A 263 0.40 -15.78 11.45
C TYR A 263 -0.76 -15.01 10.81
N TRP A 264 -1.62 -15.70 10.06
CA TRP A 264 -2.84 -15.09 9.54
C TRP A 264 -3.96 -15.23 10.57
N ILE A 265 -4.46 -14.11 11.08
CA ILE A 265 -5.52 -14.09 12.10
C ILE A 265 -6.93 -14.18 11.50
N GLY A 266 -7.06 -14.00 10.19
CA GLY A 266 -8.36 -13.90 9.51
C GLY A 266 -9.17 -15.19 9.53
N ASN A 267 -8.54 -16.36 9.56
CA ASN A 267 -9.20 -17.66 9.72
C ASN A 267 -9.44 -18.06 11.20
N ASP A 268 -8.90 -17.29 12.13
CA ASP A 268 -8.90 -17.57 13.58
C ASP A 268 -9.93 -16.74 14.34
N ARG A 269 -11.07 -16.48 13.69
CA ARG A 269 -12.18 -15.66 14.20
C ARG A 269 -11.80 -14.23 14.57
N LYS A 270 -10.71 -13.70 14.00
CA LYS A 270 -10.23 -12.33 14.23
C LYS A 270 -10.31 -11.52 12.92
N GLY A 271 -11.31 -11.82 12.09
CA GLY A 271 -11.49 -11.21 10.78
C GLY A 271 -11.69 -9.69 10.85
N TRP A 272 -12.26 -9.19 11.94
CA TRP A 272 -12.42 -7.75 12.18
C TRP A 272 -11.07 -7.00 12.17
N ALA A 273 -10.01 -7.60 12.73
CA ALA A 273 -8.69 -6.98 12.80
C ALA A 273 -7.98 -7.12 11.45
N ASP A 274 -8.05 -8.30 10.84
CA ASP A 274 -7.47 -8.58 9.52
C ASP A 274 -8.03 -7.64 8.44
N ALA A 275 -9.36 -7.66 8.24
CA ALA A 275 -10.02 -6.78 7.28
C ALA A 275 -9.96 -5.31 7.69
N GLY A 276 -10.10 -5.00 8.98
CA GLY A 276 -10.10 -3.63 9.47
C GLY A 276 -8.79 -2.90 9.19
N VAL A 277 -7.64 -3.57 9.41
CA VAL A 277 -6.32 -3.02 9.08
C VAL A 277 -6.16 -2.80 7.57
N ALA A 278 -6.55 -3.80 6.76
CA ALA A 278 -6.46 -3.68 5.30
C ALA A 278 -7.28 -2.50 4.77
N HIS A 279 -8.51 -2.35 5.24
CA HIS A 279 -9.36 -1.22 4.89
C HIS A 279 -8.86 0.11 5.42
N TRP A 280 -8.18 0.13 6.57
CA TRP A 280 -7.66 1.38 7.12
C TRP A 280 -6.59 1.97 6.20
N PHE A 281 -5.62 1.16 5.75
CA PHE A 281 -4.60 1.62 4.80
C PHE A 281 -5.18 1.94 3.41
N GLU A 282 -6.18 1.16 2.96
CA GLU A 282 -6.94 1.45 1.75
C GLU A 282 -7.58 2.85 1.81
N TYR A 283 -8.24 3.16 2.93
CA TYR A 283 -8.87 4.47 3.16
C TYR A 283 -7.84 5.59 3.29
N GLU A 284 -6.75 5.38 4.01
CA GLU A 284 -5.73 6.41 4.23
C GLU A 284 -5.09 6.88 2.91
N LEU A 285 -4.88 5.94 1.97
CA LEU A 285 -4.25 6.26 0.69
C LEU A 285 -5.24 6.75 -0.39
N SER A 286 -6.49 6.27 -0.37
CA SER A 286 -7.47 6.54 -1.46
C SER A 286 -8.70 7.36 -1.03
N GLY A 287 -8.90 7.58 0.28
CA GLY A 287 -10.07 8.23 0.86
C GLY A 287 -11.37 7.41 0.76
N THR A 288 -11.32 6.17 0.25
CA THR A 288 -12.48 5.27 0.10
C THR A 288 -12.09 3.82 0.35
N CYS A 289 -13.07 2.94 0.57
CA CYS A 289 -12.86 1.50 0.65
C CYS A 289 -13.74 0.77 -0.37
N ARG A 290 -13.18 0.01 -1.29
CA ARG A 290 -13.93 -0.70 -2.35
C ARG A 290 -13.65 -2.18 -2.42
N ASN A 291 -12.61 -2.65 -1.75
CA ASN A 291 -12.23 -4.06 -1.76
C ASN A 291 -12.92 -4.80 -0.62
N TYR A 292 -13.36 -6.03 -0.85
CA TYR A 292 -13.95 -6.88 0.18
C TYR A 292 -13.34 -8.28 0.07
N CYS A 293 -13.09 -8.91 1.22
CA CYS A 293 -12.49 -10.24 1.28
C CYS A 293 -13.56 -11.29 1.64
N TYR A 294 -14.44 -11.61 0.70
CA TYR A 294 -15.41 -12.71 0.87
C TYR A 294 -15.26 -13.75 -0.23
N GLU A 295 -15.61 -15.01 0.08
CA GLU A 295 -15.75 -16.07 -0.91
C GLU A 295 -17.12 -15.92 -1.58
N GLU A 296 -17.13 -15.68 -2.90
CA GLU A 296 -18.17 -15.70 -3.98
C GLU A 296 -19.71 -15.65 -3.69
N GLN A 297 -20.19 -15.59 -2.45
CA GLN A 297 -21.61 -15.75 -2.09
C GLN A 297 -22.34 -14.43 -1.79
N ASN A 298 -21.65 -13.29 -1.75
CA ASN A 298 -22.31 -12.02 -1.39
C ASN A 298 -22.79 -11.24 -2.63
N THR A 299 -24.10 -11.16 -2.79
CA THR A 299 -24.75 -10.39 -3.88
C THR A 299 -24.79 -8.89 -3.59
N LYS A 300 -24.52 -8.44 -2.35
CA LYS A 300 -24.35 -7.02 -2.02
C LYS A 300 -22.97 -6.55 -2.47
N ARG A 301 -22.95 -5.81 -3.58
CA ARG A 301 -21.71 -5.37 -4.25
C ARG A 301 -20.93 -4.27 -3.53
N ASP A 302 -21.57 -3.41 -2.73
CA ASP A 302 -20.85 -2.33 -2.03
C ASP A 302 -21.54 -1.85 -0.73
N PHE A 303 -20.74 -1.19 0.12
CA PHE A 303 -21.20 -0.38 1.24
C PHE A 303 -21.01 1.12 0.94
N LYS A 304 -22.08 1.77 0.47
CA LYS A 304 -22.17 3.23 0.25
C LYS A 304 -21.12 3.79 -0.71
N GLY A 305 -20.79 3.08 -1.78
CA GLY A 305 -19.79 3.51 -2.76
C GLY A 305 -18.39 3.71 -2.16
N GLY A 306 -18.11 3.02 -1.05
CA GLY A 306 -16.86 3.10 -0.31
C GLY A 306 -16.72 4.26 0.67
N LYS A 307 -17.80 5.02 0.91
CA LYS A 307 -17.84 6.07 1.93
C LYS A 307 -18.15 5.48 3.32
N PHE A 308 -17.22 4.66 3.82
CA PHE A 308 -17.43 3.86 5.03
C PHE A 308 -17.76 4.72 6.26
N LYS A 309 -17.02 5.81 6.51
CA LYS A 309 -17.25 6.68 7.69
C LYS A 309 -18.69 7.22 7.77
N VAL A 310 -19.23 7.74 6.66
CA VAL A 310 -20.63 8.24 6.61
C VAL A 310 -21.63 7.10 6.84
N GLY A 311 -21.39 5.94 6.20
CA GLY A 311 -22.25 4.77 6.34
C GLY A 311 -22.29 4.22 7.76
N VAL A 312 -21.12 4.07 8.40
CA VAL A 312 -20.98 3.58 9.78
C VAL A 312 -21.63 4.54 10.76
N ARG A 313 -21.38 5.85 10.65
CA ARG A 313 -22.03 6.84 11.51
C ARG A 313 -23.54 6.72 11.46
N LYS A 314 -24.11 6.54 10.26
CA LYS A 314 -25.56 6.35 10.07
C LYS A 314 -26.06 5.05 10.72
N LEU A 315 -25.31 3.96 10.66
CA LEU A 315 -25.68 2.71 11.34
C LEU A 315 -25.71 2.91 12.86
N VAL A 316 -24.67 3.53 13.42
CA VAL A 316 -24.54 3.80 14.86
C VAL A 316 -25.64 4.73 15.35
N ALA A 317 -25.91 5.84 14.64
CA ALA A 317 -26.95 6.79 15.00
C ALA A 317 -28.36 6.17 15.01
N LEU A 318 -28.58 5.11 14.23
CA LEU A 318 -29.84 4.38 14.17
C LEU A 318 -29.89 3.16 15.10
N GLY A 319 -28.79 2.83 15.80
CA GLY A 319 -28.68 1.61 16.59
C GLY A 319 -28.82 0.33 15.77
N LYS A 320 -28.40 0.35 14.49
CA LYS A 320 -28.58 -0.74 13.52
C LYS A 320 -27.31 -1.53 13.22
N GLN A 321 -26.18 -1.14 13.79
CA GLN A 321 -24.93 -1.89 13.66
C GLN A 321 -25.04 -3.27 14.31
N ALA A 322 -24.31 -4.26 13.78
CA ALA A 322 -24.09 -5.52 14.48
C ALA A 322 -23.33 -5.27 15.79
N SER A 323 -23.58 -6.11 16.81
CA SER A 323 -22.83 -6.01 18.07
C SER A 323 -21.36 -6.34 17.84
N MET A 324 -20.49 -5.68 18.58
CA MET A 324 -19.04 -5.89 18.41
C MET A 324 -18.64 -7.34 18.70
N SER A 325 -19.25 -7.94 19.73
CA SER A 325 -19.00 -9.34 20.11
C SER A 325 -19.29 -10.32 18.98
N SER A 326 -20.29 -10.05 18.13
CA SER A 326 -20.62 -10.89 16.98
C SER A 326 -19.57 -10.75 15.89
N VAL A 327 -19.20 -9.50 15.54
CA VAL A 327 -18.21 -9.23 14.49
C VAL A 327 -16.82 -9.76 14.86
N MET A 328 -16.45 -9.66 16.14
CA MET A 328 -15.14 -10.11 16.66
C MET A 328 -14.97 -11.64 16.73
N GLN A 329 -16.00 -12.42 16.37
CA GLN A 329 -15.95 -13.89 16.36
C GLN A 329 -16.00 -14.47 14.95
N LYS A 330 -16.02 -13.60 13.94
CA LYS A 330 -16.08 -13.99 12.53
C LYS A 330 -14.71 -14.10 11.90
N GLN A 331 -14.59 -15.03 10.97
CA GLN A 331 -13.47 -15.06 10.03
C GLN A 331 -13.59 -13.90 9.03
N THR A 332 -12.49 -13.54 8.38
CA THR A 332 -12.47 -12.47 7.37
C THR A 332 -13.51 -12.72 6.28
N THR A 333 -13.63 -13.96 5.79
CA THR A 333 -14.54 -14.36 4.72
C THR A 333 -16.01 -14.42 5.13
N GLU A 334 -16.30 -14.42 6.44
CA GLU A 334 -17.66 -14.44 7.00
C GLU A 334 -18.23 -13.05 7.24
N LEU A 335 -17.43 -11.99 7.05
CA LEU A 335 -17.85 -10.61 7.22
C LEU A 335 -18.77 -10.18 6.06
N THR A 336 -19.91 -9.60 6.42
CA THR A 336 -20.76 -8.89 5.44
C THR A 336 -20.16 -7.52 5.07
N PRO A 337 -20.59 -6.87 3.98
CA PRO A 337 -20.11 -5.52 3.62
C PRO A 337 -20.28 -4.48 4.73
N ASP A 338 -21.39 -4.55 5.48
CA ASP A 338 -21.63 -3.67 6.63
C ASP A 338 -20.62 -3.96 7.75
N GLU A 339 -20.31 -5.24 8.01
CA GLU A 339 -19.35 -5.65 9.04
C GLU A 339 -17.89 -5.36 8.66
N HIS A 340 -17.55 -5.39 7.36
CA HIS A 340 -16.27 -4.87 6.86
C HIS A 340 -16.11 -3.37 7.18
N ALA A 341 -17.18 -2.58 7.02
CA ALA A 341 -17.16 -1.16 7.37
C ALA A 341 -17.09 -0.94 8.89
N LEU A 342 -17.74 -1.79 9.69
CA LEU A 342 -17.59 -1.77 11.15
C LEU A 342 -16.16 -2.15 11.58
N ALA A 343 -15.59 -3.20 11.01
CA ALA A 343 -14.21 -3.65 11.23
C ALA A 343 -13.19 -2.53 10.95
N PHE A 344 -13.34 -1.85 9.80
CA PHE A 344 -12.58 -0.64 9.49
C PHE A 344 -12.72 0.41 10.59
N SER A 345 -13.94 0.70 11.03
CA SER A 345 -14.18 1.75 12.03
C SER A 345 -13.64 1.41 13.41
N TYR A 346 -13.64 0.13 13.80
CA TYR A 346 -13.01 -0.33 15.04
C TYR A 346 -11.49 -0.10 15.00
N VAL A 347 -10.85 -0.44 13.88
CA VAL A 347 -9.42 -0.22 13.69
C VAL A 347 -9.10 1.27 13.60
N ASP A 348 -9.90 2.08 12.91
CA ASP A 348 -9.74 3.52 12.82
C ASP A 348 -9.78 4.16 14.22
N TYR A 349 -10.74 3.78 15.05
CA TYR A 349 -10.82 4.24 16.44
C TYR A 349 -9.57 3.90 17.26
N LEU A 350 -9.08 2.65 17.17
CA LEU A 350 -7.87 2.22 17.88
C LEU A 350 -6.62 2.92 17.36
N MET A 351 -6.52 3.12 16.04
CA MET A 351 -5.42 3.82 15.40
C MET A 351 -5.34 5.29 15.86
N GLN A 352 -6.49 5.96 15.99
CA GLN A 352 -6.55 7.34 16.49
C GLN A 352 -6.22 7.45 17.98
N LYS A 353 -6.44 6.39 18.76
CA LYS A 353 -6.02 6.34 20.17
C LYS A 353 -4.53 6.16 20.30
N ASP A 354 -3.99 5.07 19.75
CA ASP A 354 -2.57 4.75 19.79
C ASP A 354 -2.28 3.59 18.80
N GLY A 355 -1.68 3.93 17.66
CA GLY A 355 -1.31 2.94 16.65
C GLY A 355 -0.24 1.92 17.12
N LYS A 356 0.64 2.29 18.05
CA LYS A 356 1.63 1.36 18.64
C LYS A 356 0.95 0.37 19.58
N ALA A 357 -0.01 0.85 20.37
CA ALA A 357 -0.84 -0.04 21.18
C ALA A 357 -1.68 -0.97 20.29
N LEU A 358 -2.24 -0.47 19.17
CA LEU A 358 -2.94 -1.31 18.20
C LEU A 358 -2.01 -2.40 17.66
N ASN A 359 -0.76 -2.09 17.29
CA ASN A 359 0.20 -3.10 16.86
C ASN A 359 0.49 -4.16 17.94
N LYS A 360 0.64 -3.75 19.20
CA LYS A 360 0.76 -4.68 20.33
C LYS A 360 -0.45 -5.60 20.44
N LEU A 361 -1.67 -5.08 20.27
CA LEU A 361 -2.89 -5.89 20.22
C LEU A 361 -2.84 -6.89 19.06
N LEU A 362 -2.46 -6.44 17.86
CA LEU A 362 -2.37 -7.30 16.67
C LEU A 362 -1.33 -8.43 16.83
N ILE A 363 -0.19 -8.15 17.47
CA ILE A 363 0.81 -9.16 17.84
C ILE A 363 0.18 -10.23 18.74
N GLN A 364 -0.53 -9.82 19.81
CA GLN A 364 -1.20 -10.75 20.72
C GLN A 364 -2.26 -11.60 20.02
N LEU A 365 -2.99 -11.01 19.07
CA LEU A 365 -3.96 -11.75 18.25
C LEU A 365 -3.28 -12.80 17.36
N ARG A 366 -2.09 -12.51 16.82
CA ARG A 366 -1.26 -13.48 16.08
C ARG A 366 -0.67 -14.58 16.96
N GLU A 367 -0.44 -14.30 18.24
CA GLU A 367 -0.12 -15.29 19.28
C GLU A 367 -1.36 -16.09 19.73
N ARG A 368 -2.47 -15.98 18.99
CA ARG A 368 -3.74 -16.68 19.23
C ARG A 368 -4.41 -16.34 20.56
N ARG A 369 -4.10 -15.18 21.16
CA ARG A 369 -4.84 -14.71 22.32
C ARG A 369 -6.28 -14.36 21.94
N GLU A 370 -7.18 -14.56 22.90
CA GLU A 370 -8.58 -14.16 22.76
C GLU A 370 -8.70 -12.64 22.71
N THR A 371 -9.54 -12.13 21.80
CA THR A 371 -9.71 -10.69 21.55
C THR A 371 -10.06 -9.92 22.82
N ARG A 372 -10.91 -10.48 23.69
CA ARG A 372 -11.29 -9.88 24.97
C ARG A 372 -10.08 -9.60 25.85
N ASP A 373 -9.25 -10.61 26.05
CA ASP A 373 -8.12 -10.55 26.98
C ASP A 373 -7.01 -9.65 26.40
N ALA A 374 -6.77 -9.74 25.09
CA ALA A 374 -5.79 -8.90 24.42
C ALA A 374 -6.16 -7.40 24.42
N LEU A 375 -7.46 -7.08 24.28
CA LEU A 375 -7.95 -5.71 24.33
C LEU A 375 -7.84 -5.13 25.75
N GLN A 376 -8.20 -5.91 26.76
CA GLN A 376 -8.07 -5.51 28.17
C GLN A 376 -6.60 -5.25 28.54
N ASP A 377 -5.69 -6.14 28.14
CA ASP A 377 -4.26 -6.00 28.46
C ASP A 377 -3.58 -4.83 27.75
N THR A 378 -4.07 -4.49 26.56
CA THR A 378 -3.42 -3.48 25.72
C THR A 378 -4.01 -2.09 25.90
N PHE A 379 -5.33 -2.00 26.01
CA PHE A 379 -6.05 -0.73 26.09
C PHE A 379 -6.77 -0.51 27.43
N GLY A 380 -6.77 -1.49 28.34
CA GLY A 380 -7.44 -1.37 29.63
C GLY A 380 -8.97 -1.35 29.55
N ILE A 381 -9.55 -1.78 28.42
CA ILE A 381 -11.00 -1.71 28.16
C ILE A 381 -11.57 -3.09 27.84
N SER A 382 -12.75 -3.37 28.39
CA SER A 382 -13.55 -4.52 28.02
C SER A 382 -14.22 -4.33 26.64
N ILE A 383 -14.75 -5.40 26.05
CA ILE A 383 -15.46 -5.34 24.77
C ILE A 383 -16.71 -4.43 24.86
N LEU A 384 -17.44 -4.48 25.98
CA LEU A 384 -18.64 -3.66 26.18
C LEU A 384 -18.27 -2.17 26.29
N GLU A 385 -17.24 -1.84 27.07
CA GLU A 385 -16.73 -0.47 27.18
C GLU A 385 -16.19 0.03 25.85
N PHE A 386 -15.46 -0.81 25.11
CA PHE A 386 -15.02 -0.47 23.76
C PHE A 386 -16.20 -0.07 22.89
N GLU A 387 -17.25 -0.89 22.82
CA GLU A 387 -18.37 -0.64 21.91
C GLU A 387 -19.04 0.70 22.21
N GLU A 388 -19.24 1.03 23.49
CA GLU A 388 -19.83 2.31 23.89
C GLU A 388 -18.92 3.50 23.59
N LEU A 389 -17.62 3.39 23.91
CA LEU A 389 -16.65 4.45 23.63
C LEU A 389 -16.47 4.67 22.12
N TRP A 390 -16.45 3.59 21.33
CA TRP A 390 -16.36 3.63 19.88
C TRP A 390 -17.60 4.29 19.26
N LYS A 391 -18.81 3.91 19.68
CA LYS A 391 -20.05 4.53 19.19
C LYS A 391 -20.05 6.05 19.44
N ALA A 392 -19.71 6.45 20.66
CA ALA A 392 -19.63 7.86 21.03
C ALA A 392 -18.64 8.61 20.13
N TRP A 393 -17.43 8.05 19.96
CA TRP A 393 -16.41 8.63 19.09
C TRP A 393 -16.84 8.71 17.61
N VAL A 394 -17.51 7.69 17.07
CA VAL A 394 -18.06 7.72 15.70
C VAL A 394 -19.09 8.84 15.55
N LEU A 395 -19.99 8.99 16.52
CA LEU A 395 -21.00 10.05 16.52
C LEU A 395 -20.42 11.44 16.77
N GLU A 396 -19.21 11.54 17.30
CA GLU A 396 -18.52 12.82 17.43
C GLU A 396 -17.73 13.16 16.16
N THR A 397 -16.96 12.22 15.63
CA THR A 397 -15.88 12.51 14.68
C THR A 397 -16.21 12.22 13.22
N TYR A 398 -17.08 11.24 12.93
CA TYR A 398 -17.37 10.90 11.53
C TYR A 398 -18.28 11.93 10.87
N PRO A 399 -18.13 12.19 9.56
CA PRO A 399 -18.96 13.13 8.84
C PRO A 399 -20.42 12.65 8.76
N THR A 400 -21.35 13.60 8.73
CA THR A 400 -22.80 13.33 8.60
C THR A 400 -23.24 13.15 7.15
N ARG A 401 -22.44 13.58 6.16
CA ARG A 401 -22.78 13.61 4.73
C ARG A 401 -21.60 13.25 3.85
#